data_AF-C6BXM9-F1
#
_entry.id   AF-C6BXM9-F1
#
_cell.length_a   1.000
_cell.length_b   1.000
_cell.length_c   1.000
_cell.angle_alpha   90.00
_cell.angle_beta   90.00
_cell.angle_gamma   90.00
#
_symmetry.space_group_name_H-M   'P 1'
#
loop_
_entity.id
_entity.type
_entity.pdbx_description
1 polymer ?
#
loop_
_entity_poly.entity_id
_entity_poly.type
_entity_poly.pdbx_seq_one_letter_code
_entity_poly.pdbx_strand_id
1 'polypeptide(L)'
;MTSTAVQEAFPQTATFSLEKDAKTSKYLKEDQTTPTPEDQRTAKDQVEISEEGRQLAKKATELAAHEDYYPDYIPDEMITREPEAFTADTTFEVNELQTVAESTTSSGRKVNVSSYKSVNEDGTEKSGYLLSISGHEGEGDKKFIIHGTTIVNENEDGKLRVGMYTNESNTSGNDIIITNAYEAKINSGDGDDTVVVLNDLASVDINTGEGDDRIVASWIVSSNLDTGAGNDSIEARRIEHSKVDTGSGDDKIKSETITGSTTINTGDGDDSIKARDIGSHNYGNTTTRIETGDGNDTINAKSIGTDNYGNTTMEIATGNGNDNIDAISIGTGNYGNATVSITTGKGRDSLHAVHMGSFSSGNSEVDLEMGDDGDKLSVSWMGIANSGNATTRASTGSGRDFVDISWAGIGSTDNAKTSIETGDDDDKVSISWLGLGLSGNAQANLDTGSGDDEVNISWAGVDSSGNSQTNINTGDGDDNLTISWAGVNQNGNSQVNINTGNGNDGINIHWAGFKMQENSSLNINAGAGKDSFSSSWVASFLSDNAQVNVNTGSSTDLFKSSKMANYLVESGQPEKDTEQNKNKIDTYVSGFGKNKNGHFSVKIE
;
A
#
# COMPACT_ATOMS: atom_id res chain seq x y z
N MET A 1 50.73 -22.30 14.21
CA MET A 1 51.41 -21.47 13.18
C MET A 1 50.36 -20.53 12.60
N THR A 2 50.77 -19.31 12.29
CA THR A 2 50.03 -18.05 12.34
C THR A 2 48.75 -17.96 11.51
N SER A 3 47.71 -17.45 12.18
CA SER A 3 46.38 -17.08 11.71
C SER A 3 46.40 -15.68 11.11
N THR A 4 46.44 -15.55 9.78
CA THR A 4 46.40 -14.22 9.12
C THR A 4 45.87 -14.25 7.69
N ALA A 5 44.96 -15.17 7.33
CA ALA A 5 44.47 -15.25 5.94
C ALA A 5 43.01 -15.69 5.80
N VAL A 6 42.08 -15.15 6.61
CA VAL A 6 40.61 -15.19 6.30
C VAL A 6 39.90 -14.01 7.00
N GLN A 7 40.30 -12.77 6.73
CA GLN A 7 39.69 -11.58 7.37
C GLN A 7 39.30 -10.47 6.37
N GLU A 8 39.17 -10.77 5.08
CA GLU A 8 38.86 -9.77 4.04
C GLU A 8 37.52 -9.98 3.29
N ALA A 9 36.51 -10.65 3.88
CA ALA A 9 35.24 -10.88 3.18
C ALA A 9 33.95 -10.65 3.99
N PHE A 10 33.99 -9.90 5.10
CA PHE A 10 32.75 -9.47 5.78
C PHE A 10 32.90 -8.02 6.27
N PRO A 11 31.96 -7.11 5.98
CA PRO A 11 31.92 -5.82 6.63
C PRO A 11 31.59 -6.02 8.12
N GLN A 12 32.47 -5.52 8.98
CA GLN A 12 32.23 -5.51 10.42
C GLN A 12 31.13 -4.48 10.74
N THR A 13 30.14 -4.93 11.52
CA THR A 13 29.24 -4.09 12.35
C THR A 13 28.68 -2.86 11.66
N ALA A 14 27.53 -3.01 10.98
CA ALA A 14 26.69 -1.87 10.62
C ALA A 14 26.01 -1.33 11.89
N THR A 15 26.60 -0.31 12.51
CA THR A 15 25.84 0.67 13.29
C THR A 15 24.94 1.44 12.33
N PHE A 16 23.62 1.23 12.42
CA PHE A 16 22.65 1.93 11.59
C PHE A 16 22.62 3.42 11.96
N SER A 17 23.12 4.26 11.05
CA SER A 17 22.82 5.69 10.99
C SER A 17 21.98 5.91 9.74
N LEU A 18 20.74 6.37 9.92
CA LEU A 18 19.84 6.76 8.83
C LEU A 18 20.39 8.04 8.16
N GLU A 19 21.23 7.89 7.13
CA GLU A 19 21.47 8.95 6.16
C GLU A 19 20.78 8.62 4.84
N LYS A 20 19.97 9.58 4.36
CA LYS A 20 19.29 9.59 3.06
C LYS A 20 20.29 9.32 1.93
N ASP A 21 20.07 8.26 1.16
CA ASP A 21 20.59 8.18 -0.20
C ASP A 21 19.49 7.83 -1.20
N ALA A 22 19.07 8.86 -1.94
CA ALA A 22 18.16 8.79 -3.07
C ALA A 22 18.94 8.34 -4.30
N LYS A 23 18.98 7.03 -4.60
CA LYS A 23 19.63 6.53 -5.83
C LYS A 23 19.24 5.10 -6.22
N THR A 24 17.95 4.82 -6.36
CA THR A 24 17.45 3.59 -7.00
C THR A 24 16.16 3.86 -7.78
N SER A 25 16.26 4.48 -8.96
CA SER A 25 15.32 4.24 -10.06
C SER A 25 16.10 4.30 -11.38
N LYS A 26 16.49 3.13 -11.88
CA LYS A 26 17.17 3.01 -13.18
C LYS A 26 16.86 1.69 -13.84
N TYR A 27 15.58 1.39 -14.00
CA TYR A 27 15.09 0.37 -14.92
C TYR A 27 13.88 0.94 -15.65
N LEU A 28 14.11 1.36 -16.89
CA LEU A 28 13.19 1.47 -18.03
C LEU A 28 13.98 2.18 -19.13
N LYS A 29 14.59 1.41 -20.03
CA LYS A 29 15.04 1.89 -21.34
C LYS A 29 14.25 1.12 -22.37
N GLU A 30 13.24 1.77 -22.94
CA GLU A 30 12.50 1.28 -24.10
C GLU A 30 13.35 1.35 -25.38
N ASP A 31 13.14 0.33 -26.19
CA ASP A 31 13.63 0.13 -27.55
C ASP A 31 12.88 1.08 -28.51
N GLN A 32 13.62 1.85 -29.32
CA GLN A 32 13.04 2.72 -30.34
C GLN A 32 13.20 2.11 -31.73
N THR A 33 12.15 1.47 -32.22
CA THR A 33 11.94 1.27 -33.66
C THR A 33 10.92 2.28 -34.18
N THR A 34 11.26 2.95 -35.28
CA THR A 34 10.51 4.04 -35.92
C THR A 34 9.29 3.52 -36.70
N PRO A 35 8.05 4.04 -36.51
CA PRO A 35 6.91 3.70 -37.34
C PRO A 35 6.84 4.53 -38.63
N THR A 36 6.35 3.91 -39.70
CA THR A 36 6.11 4.49 -41.02
C THR A 36 4.83 5.36 -41.08
N PRO A 37 4.68 6.26 -42.08
CA PRO A 37 3.77 7.41 -42.03
C PRO A 37 2.27 7.16 -42.31
N GLU A 38 1.66 6.07 -41.82
CA GLU A 38 0.23 5.79 -42.12
C GLU A 38 -0.72 5.67 -40.92
N ASP A 39 -0.26 5.89 -39.67
CA ASP A 39 -1.13 5.90 -38.48
C ASP A 39 -1.16 7.25 -37.76
N GLN A 40 -1.68 8.29 -38.42
CA GLN A 40 -2.05 9.55 -37.76
C GLN A 40 -3.54 9.59 -37.45
N ARG A 41 -3.91 9.10 -36.25
CA ARG A 41 -5.08 9.53 -35.47
C ARG A 41 -4.97 8.98 -34.04
N THR A 42 -4.37 9.77 -33.15
CA THR A 42 -4.66 9.89 -31.71
C THR A 42 -3.68 10.92 -31.15
N ALA A 43 -4.20 12.09 -30.76
CA ALA A 43 -3.41 13.13 -30.13
C ALA A 43 -3.10 12.71 -28.69
N LYS A 44 -1.82 12.79 -28.31
CA LYS A 44 -1.34 12.60 -26.94
C LYS A 44 -1.51 13.92 -26.18
N ASP A 45 -2.30 13.90 -25.11
CA ASP A 45 -2.24 14.93 -24.07
C ASP A 45 -1.07 14.62 -23.14
N GLN A 46 0.00 15.41 -23.25
CA GLN A 46 0.99 15.55 -22.18
C GLN A 46 0.78 16.92 -21.55
N VAL A 47 0.36 16.91 -20.29
CA VAL A 47 0.21 18.13 -19.48
C VAL A 47 1.60 18.60 -19.04
N GLU A 48 2.10 19.65 -19.66
CA GLU A 48 3.28 20.36 -19.19
C GLU A 48 2.86 21.42 -18.18
N ILE A 49 3.20 21.23 -16.90
CA ILE A 49 2.91 22.21 -15.85
C ILE A 49 3.79 23.44 -16.09
N SER A 50 3.15 24.61 -16.26
CA SER A 50 3.85 25.87 -16.51
C SER A 50 4.78 26.25 -15.36
N GLU A 51 5.76 27.11 -15.65
CA GLU A 51 6.67 27.61 -14.63
C GLU A 51 5.92 28.43 -13.56
N GLU A 52 4.83 29.11 -13.92
CA GLU A 52 3.93 29.73 -12.93
C GLU A 52 3.27 28.68 -12.01
N GLY A 53 2.87 27.52 -12.54
CA GLY A 53 2.33 26.41 -11.74
C GLY A 53 3.34 25.85 -10.73
N ARG A 54 4.63 25.80 -11.08
CA ARG A 54 5.72 25.39 -10.16
C ARG A 54 5.98 26.43 -9.07
N GLN A 55 5.89 27.72 -9.38
CA GLN A 55 6.06 28.80 -8.41
C GLN A 55 4.87 28.88 -7.43
N LEU A 56 3.65 28.63 -7.90
CA LEU A 56 2.45 28.56 -7.06
C LEU A 56 2.49 27.39 -6.07
N ALA A 57 2.93 26.20 -6.50
CA ALA A 57 3.11 25.04 -5.62
C ALA A 57 4.14 25.29 -4.51
N LYS A 58 5.20 26.05 -4.81
CA LYS A 58 6.22 26.44 -3.83
C LYS A 58 5.69 27.44 -2.80
N LYS A 59 4.92 28.45 -3.24
CA LYS A 59 4.29 29.45 -2.35
C LYS A 59 3.21 28.82 -1.46
N ALA A 60 2.47 27.82 -1.96
CA ALA A 60 1.50 27.06 -1.19
C ALA A 60 2.16 26.21 -0.08
N THR A 61 3.36 25.67 -0.33
CA THR A 61 4.13 24.91 0.67
C THR A 61 4.68 25.82 1.78
N GLU A 62 5.01 27.07 1.47
CA GLU A 62 5.51 28.07 2.44
C GLU A 62 4.39 28.63 3.35
N LEU A 63 3.12 28.68 2.87
CA LEU A 63 1.94 29.10 3.65
C LEU A 63 1.42 27.99 4.58
N ALA A 64 1.63 26.71 4.26
CA ALA A 64 1.19 25.57 5.06
C ALA A 64 1.99 25.37 6.38
N ALA A 65 3.04 26.16 6.63
CA ALA A 65 3.86 26.10 7.83
C ALA A 65 3.38 26.99 8.99
N HIS A 66 2.24 27.67 8.85
CA HIS A 66 1.65 28.46 9.93
C HIS A 66 0.53 27.67 10.64
N GLU A 67 0.84 27.17 11.83
CA GLU A 67 -0.09 26.54 12.78
C GLU A 67 -1.19 27.53 13.25
N ASP A 68 -2.35 26.94 13.59
CA ASP A 68 -3.46 27.51 14.36
C ASP A 68 -4.16 28.76 13.79
N TYR A 69 -4.94 28.59 12.71
CA TYR A 69 -5.96 29.56 12.30
C TYR A 69 -7.34 28.90 12.28
N TYR A 70 -8.09 29.06 13.38
CA TYR A 70 -9.54 28.87 13.36
C TYR A 70 -10.16 30.11 12.67
N PRO A 71 -11.01 29.96 11.64
CA PRO A 71 -11.63 31.11 11.02
C PRO A 71 -12.53 31.84 12.03
N ASP A 72 -12.43 33.16 12.05
CA ASP A 72 -13.30 34.03 12.84
C ASP A 72 -14.78 33.73 12.54
N TYR A 73 -15.58 33.63 13.60
CA TYR A 73 -17.03 33.45 13.55
C TYR A 73 -17.67 34.42 12.55
N ILE A 74 -18.27 33.89 11.47
CA ILE A 74 -19.09 34.68 10.55
C ILE A 74 -20.44 34.91 11.24
N PRO A 75 -20.87 36.16 11.48
CA PRO A 75 -22.16 36.44 12.09
C PRO A 75 -23.31 35.87 11.25
N ASP A 76 -24.34 35.29 11.88
CA ASP A 76 -25.55 34.74 11.22
C ASP A 76 -26.19 35.71 10.19
N GLU A 77 -26.07 37.02 10.42
CA GLU A 77 -26.58 38.06 9.53
C GLU A 77 -25.90 38.08 8.15
N MET A 78 -24.68 37.56 8.02
CA MET A 78 -23.99 37.45 6.73
C MET A 78 -24.42 36.23 5.91
N ILE A 79 -24.87 35.16 6.57
CA ILE A 79 -25.30 33.91 5.91
C ILE A 79 -26.57 34.13 5.06
N THR A 80 -27.40 35.10 5.42
CA THR A 80 -28.71 35.35 4.78
C THR A 80 -28.73 36.48 3.75
N ARG A 81 -27.56 36.97 3.30
CA ARG A 81 -27.46 38.11 2.39
C ARG A 81 -27.25 37.67 0.94
N GLU A 82 -28.05 38.24 0.04
CA GLU A 82 -27.92 38.06 -1.42
C GLU A 82 -26.54 38.47 -1.94
N PRO A 83 -26.00 37.78 -2.97
CA PRO A 83 -24.76 38.16 -3.62
C PRO A 83 -24.86 39.58 -4.19
N GLU A 84 -23.84 40.40 -3.92
CA GLU A 84 -23.84 41.81 -4.31
C GLU A 84 -23.12 41.98 -5.64
N ALA A 85 -23.81 42.53 -6.64
CA ALA A 85 -23.21 42.82 -7.94
C ALA A 85 -22.07 43.82 -7.81
N PHE A 86 -20.91 43.47 -8.34
CA PHE A 86 -19.73 44.33 -8.34
C PHE A 86 -19.93 45.44 -9.39
N THR A 87 -20.15 46.68 -8.94
CA THR A 87 -20.37 47.82 -9.84
C THR A 87 -19.06 48.56 -10.13
N ALA A 88 -19.00 49.28 -11.25
CA ALA A 88 -17.80 50.04 -11.64
C ALA A 88 -17.41 51.16 -10.66
N ASP A 89 -18.34 51.57 -9.77
CA ASP A 89 -18.11 52.59 -8.74
C ASP A 89 -17.48 52.02 -7.45
N THR A 90 -17.34 50.70 -7.34
CA THR A 90 -16.68 50.06 -6.21
C THR A 90 -15.16 50.14 -6.36
N THR A 91 -14.54 51.18 -5.80
CA THR A 91 -13.08 51.35 -5.75
C THR A 91 -12.47 50.43 -4.69
N PHE A 92 -12.47 49.13 -4.93
CA PHE A 92 -11.65 48.19 -4.15
C PHE A 92 -10.32 48.01 -4.90
N GLU A 93 -9.21 48.47 -4.30
CA GLU A 93 -7.90 47.97 -4.69
C GLU A 93 -7.79 46.53 -4.19
N VAL A 94 -8.08 45.59 -5.10
CA VAL A 94 -7.88 44.17 -4.84
C VAL A 94 -6.39 43.89 -4.99
N ASN A 95 -5.71 43.68 -3.86
CA ASN A 95 -4.26 43.57 -3.82
C ASN A 95 -3.76 42.19 -4.27
N GLU A 96 -4.55 41.14 -4.02
CA GLU A 96 -4.26 39.76 -4.42
C GLU A 96 -5.57 39.05 -4.71
N LEU A 97 -5.68 38.45 -5.91
CA LEU A 97 -6.72 37.48 -6.25
C LEU A 97 -6.08 36.11 -6.32
N GLN A 98 -6.63 35.16 -5.57
CA GLN A 98 -6.25 33.76 -5.68
C GLN A 98 -7.48 32.98 -6.09
N THR A 99 -7.42 32.34 -7.26
CA THR A 99 -8.49 31.43 -7.70
C THR A 99 -8.60 30.26 -6.73
N VAL A 100 -9.83 30.06 -6.24
CA VAL A 100 -10.22 28.99 -5.33
C VAL A 100 -10.86 27.85 -6.12
N ALA A 101 -11.75 28.18 -7.06
CA ALA A 101 -12.44 27.20 -7.90
C ALA A 101 -12.78 27.77 -9.28
N GLU A 102 -12.90 26.88 -10.26
CA GLU A 102 -13.39 27.18 -11.61
C GLU A 102 -14.43 26.13 -12.01
N SER A 103 -15.47 26.56 -12.73
CA SER A 103 -16.47 25.69 -13.33
C SER A 103 -17.01 26.33 -14.62
N THR A 104 -17.88 25.63 -15.34
CA THR A 104 -18.48 26.08 -16.59
C THR A 104 -19.96 25.79 -16.59
N THR A 105 -20.78 26.77 -16.96
CA THR A 105 -22.22 26.56 -17.10
C THR A 105 -22.56 25.76 -18.35
N SER A 106 -23.81 25.29 -18.50
CA SER A 106 -24.26 24.52 -19.67
C SER A 106 -24.08 25.26 -21.01
N SER A 107 -24.12 26.61 -21.02
CA SER A 107 -23.84 27.42 -22.22
C SER A 107 -22.35 27.70 -22.49
N GLY A 108 -21.45 27.16 -21.66
CA GLY A 108 -20.00 27.33 -21.79
C GLY A 108 -19.43 28.58 -21.10
N ARG A 109 -20.20 29.29 -20.25
CA ARG A 109 -19.68 30.45 -19.51
C ARG A 109 -18.76 29.96 -18.41
N LYS A 110 -17.55 30.49 -18.34
CA LYS A 110 -16.61 30.23 -17.25
C LYS A 110 -17.05 30.93 -15.99
N VAL A 111 -17.08 30.20 -14.89
CA VAL A 111 -17.34 30.69 -13.54
C VAL A 111 -16.07 30.52 -12.74
N ASN A 112 -15.53 31.61 -12.19
CA ASN A 112 -14.33 31.62 -11.37
C ASN A 112 -14.68 32.17 -9.99
N VAL A 113 -14.33 31.44 -8.94
CA VAL A 113 -14.40 31.89 -7.56
C VAL A 113 -12.99 32.20 -7.10
N SER A 114 -12.74 33.43 -6.71
CA SER A 114 -11.44 33.87 -6.20
C SER A 114 -11.57 34.44 -4.80
N SER A 115 -10.63 34.13 -3.92
CA SER A 115 -10.47 34.87 -2.68
C SER A 115 -9.84 36.22 -2.99
N TYR A 116 -10.26 37.26 -2.28
CA TYR A 116 -9.68 38.58 -2.38
C TYR A 116 -9.29 39.10 -1.00
N LYS A 117 -8.19 39.84 -0.94
CA LYS A 117 -7.84 40.72 0.18
C LYS A 117 -7.88 42.16 -0.30
N SER A 118 -8.59 42.98 0.44
CA SER A 118 -8.71 44.42 0.21
C SER A 118 -8.46 45.18 1.49
N VAL A 119 -8.08 46.45 1.39
CA VAL A 119 -7.90 47.33 2.55
C VAL A 119 -8.92 48.45 2.43
N ASN A 120 -9.74 48.65 3.45
CA ASN A 120 -10.70 49.75 3.51
C ASN A 120 -9.96 51.09 3.67
N GLU A 121 -10.65 52.22 3.44
CA GLU A 121 -10.08 53.56 3.60
C GLU A 121 -9.54 53.85 5.02
N ASP A 122 -10.05 53.14 6.03
CA ASP A 122 -9.61 53.23 7.43
C ASP A 122 -8.41 52.35 7.76
N GLY A 123 -7.87 51.62 6.78
CA GLY A 123 -6.75 50.70 6.94
C GLY A 123 -7.14 49.29 7.42
N THR A 124 -8.43 49.00 7.62
CA THR A 124 -8.85 47.65 8.00
C THR A 124 -8.80 46.70 6.81
N GLU A 125 -8.21 45.52 7.01
CA GLU A 125 -8.21 44.47 5.99
C GLU A 125 -9.61 43.82 5.92
N LYS A 126 -10.12 43.66 4.70
CA LYS A 126 -11.32 42.90 4.39
C LYS A 126 -10.96 41.79 3.42
N SER A 127 -11.14 40.56 3.85
CA SER A 127 -11.12 39.38 2.99
C SER A 127 -12.53 38.98 2.58
N GLY A 128 -12.65 38.29 1.45
CA GLY A 128 -13.91 37.73 0.99
C GLY A 128 -13.72 36.92 -0.28
N TYR A 129 -14.84 36.58 -0.91
CA TYR A 129 -14.84 35.81 -2.15
C TYR A 129 -15.54 36.60 -3.26
N LEU A 130 -14.91 36.58 -4.43
CA LEU A 130 -15.36 37.22 -5.65
C LEU A 130 -15.73 36.12 -6.66
N LEU A 131 -17.00 36.10 -7.05
CA LEU A 131 -17.50 35.31 -8.16
C LEU A 131 -17.36 36.11 -9.45
N SER A 132 -16.71 35.56 -10.47
CA SER A 132 -16.61 36.14 -11.82
C SER A 132 -17.20 35.17 -12.84
N ILE A 133 -18.07 35.65 -13.71
CA ILE A 133 -18.75 34.85 -14.74
C ILE A 133 -18.48 35.49 -16.10
N SER A 134 -17.91 34.73 -17.04
CA SER A 134 -17.62 35.24 -18.38
C SER A 134 -18.90 35.58 -19.14
N GLY A 135 -18.89 36.69 -19.88
CA GLY A 135 -20.01 37.03 -20.77
C GLY A 135 -20.22 36.01 -21.90
N HIS A 136 -21.46 35.91 -22.40
CA HIS A 136 -21.78 35.16 -23.62
C HIS A 136 -22.00 36.12 -24.78
N GLU A 137 -21.45 35.80 -25.97
CA GLU A 137 -21.52 36.54 -27.23
C GLU A 137 -21.99 38.01 -27.14
N GLY A 138 -21.06 38.92 -26.82
CA GLY A 138 -21.32 40.37 -26.77
C GLY A 138 -21.72 40.91 -25.39
N GLU A 139 -21.96 40.05 -24.40
CA GLU A 139 -22.03 40.44 -22.98
C GLU A 139 -20.62 40.59 -22.38
N GLY A 140 -20.46 41.54 -21.45
CA GLY A 140 -19.25 41.63 -20.62
C GLY A 140 -19.31 40.70 -19.41
N ASP A 141 -18.16 40.47 -18.79
CA ASP A 141 -18.06 39.65 -17.57
C ASP A 141 -18.89 40.24 -16.43
N LYS A 142 -19.53 39.37 -15.67
CA LYS A 142 -20.31 39.72 -14.47
C LYS A 142 -19.50 39.33 -13.23
N LYS A 143 -19.53 40.17 -12.20
CA LYS A 143 -18.77 39.97 -10.97
C LYS A 143 -19.69 40.16 -9.76
N PHE A 144 -19.53 39.34 -8.74
CA PHE A 144 -20.35 39.38 -7.52
C PHE A 144 -19.50 39.12 -6.28
N ILE A 145 -19.78 39.83 -5.19
CA ILE A 145 -19.22 39.51 -3.87
C ILE A 145 -20.13 38.49 -3.20
N ILE A 146 -19.54 37.40 -2.70
CA ILE A 146 -20.26 36.32 -2.02
C ILE A 146 -20.35 36.63 -0.53
N HIS A 147 -21.55 36.59 0.03
CA HIS A 147 -21.81 36.83 1.45
C HIS A 147 -22.31 35.57 2.19
N GLY A 148 -23.22 34.83 1.56
CA GLY A 148 -23.71 33.54 2.04
C GLY A 148 -23.71 32.50 0.92
N THR A 149 -24.40 31.39 1.14
CA THR A 149 -24.54 30.33 0.14
C THR A 149 -25.22 30.86 -1.12
N THR A 150 -24.50 30.83 -2.23
CA THR A 150 -24.87 31.42 -3.52
C THR A 150 -25.01 30.31 -4.55
N ILE A 151 -26.04 30.40 -5.38
CA ILE A 151 -26.22 29.53 -6.55
C ILE A 151 -26.07 30.36 -7.83
N VAL A 152 -25.39 29.76 -8.81
CA VAL A 152 -25.29 30.24 -10.19
C VAL A 152 -25.88 29.17 -11.07
N ASN A 153 -26.92 29.49 -11.83
CA ASN A 153 -27.51 28.55 -12.75
C ASN A 153 -28.02 29.15 -14.04
N GLU A 154 -28.30 28.28 -15.00
CA GLU A 154 -28.83 28.65 -16.31
C GLU A 154 -30.13 27.90 -16.55
N ASN A 155 -31.16 28.63 -16.94
CA ASN A 155 -32.38 27.97 -17.38
C ASN A 155 -32.20 27.35 -18.78
N GLU A 156 -33.21 26.60 -19.25
CA GLU A 156 -33.22 25.96 -20.59
C GLU A 156 -32.95 26.94 -21.75
N ASP A 157 -33.23 28.24 -21.58
CA ASP A 157 -32.97 29.29 -22.58
C ASP A 157 -31.53 29.85 -22.51
N GLY A 158 -30.67 29.31 -21.65
CA GLY A 158 -29.29 29.78 -21.41
C GLY A 158 -29.21 31.12 -20.67
N LYS A 159 -30.28 31.53 -19.98
CA LYS A 159 -30.31 32.75 -19.18
C LYS A 159 -29.73 32.48 -17.80
N LEU A 160 -28.66 33.20 -17.48
CA LEU A 160 -27.99 33.15 -16.19
C LEU A 160 -28.86 33.74 -15.07
N ARG A 161 -28.92 33.04 -13.94
CA ARG A 161 -29.43 33.51 -12.66
C ARG A 161 -28.36 33.31 -11.60
N VAL A 162 -28.14 34.35 -10.80
CA VAL A 162 -27.23 34.36 -9.64
C VAL A 162 -28.05 34.85 -8.46
N GLY A 163 -28.05 34.13 -7.35
CA GLY A 163 -28.82 34.50 -6.17
C GLY A 163 -28.51 33.63 -4.96
N MET A 164 -29.24 33.83 -3.87
CA MET A 164 -29.14 32.95 -2.72
C MET A 164 -29.58 31.52 -3.03
N TYR A 165 -28.82 30.58 -2.49
CA TYR A 165 -29.21 29.18 -2.50
C TYR A 165 -30.39 28.95 -1.54
N THR A 166 -31.37 28.20 -2.05
CA THR A 166 -32.45 27.58 -1.27
C THR A 166 -32.66 26.20 -1.88
N ASN A 167 -33.23 25.24 -1.15
CA ASN A 167 -33.52 23.92 -1.72
C ASN A 167 -34.54 23.97 -2.88
N GLU A 168 -35.27 25.07 -3.05
CA GLU A 168 -36.17 25.30 -4.19
C GLU A 168 -35.47 26.03 -5.36
N SER A 169 -34.21 26.41 -5.18
CA SER A 169 -33.43 27.13 -6.18
C SER A 169 -32.85 26.20 -7.25
N ASN A 170 -32.71 24.91 -6.98
CA ASN A 170 -32.05 23.96 -7.87
C ASN A 170 -32.78 23.81 -9.21
N THR A 171 -32.02 23.47 -10.25
CA THR A 171 -32.57 23.11 -11.55
C THR A 171 -32.18 21.69 -11.91
N SER A 172 -32.75 21.14 -12.98
CA SER A 172 -32.34 19.85 -13.55
C SER A 172 -31.16 20.01 -14.53
N GLY A 173 -30.37 21.06 -14.33
CA GLY A 173 -29.28 21.44 -15.21
C GLY A 173 -28.14 21.98 -14.35
N ASN A 174 -26.95 22.04 -14.94
CA ASN A 174 -25.70 22.24 -14.24
C ASN A 174 -25.70 23.51 -13.38
N ASP A 175 -25.77 23.31 -12.07
CA ASP A 175 -25.79 24.33 -11.04
C ASP A 175 -24.40 24.48 -10.41
N ILE A 176 -24.02 25.71 -10.08
CA ILE A 176 -22.80 25.98 -9.33
C ILE A 176 -23.19 26.61 -7.99
N ILE A 177 -22.96 25.86 -6.92
CA ILE A 177 -23.29 26.24 -5.55
C ILE A 177 -22.01 26.58 -4.81
N ILE A 178 -21.97 27.75 -4.21
CA ILE A 178 -20.81 28.26 -3.49
C ILE A 178 -21.24 28.56 -2.08
N THR A 179 -20.72 27.80 -1.11
CA THR A 179 -21.10 27.90 0.30
C THR A 179 -19.93 28.35 1.16
N ASN A 180 -20.22 29.15 2.18
CA ASN A 180 -19.32 29.48 3.27
C ASN A 180 -19.99 29.23 4.64
N ALA A 181 -21.13 28.55 4.65
CA ALA A 181 -21.98 28.38 5.82
C ALA A 181 -21.64 27.10 6.58
N TYR A 182 -21.37 27.24 7.88
CA TYR A 182 -21.24 26.12 8.80
C TYR A 182 -22.57 25.34 8.89
N GLU A 183 -22.54 24.01 8.98
CA GLU A 183 -23.75 23.16 9.01
C GLU A 183 -24.68 23.32 7.78
N ALA A 184 -24.13 23.65 6.61
CA ALA A 184 -24.92 23.78 5.39
C ALA A 184 -25.53 22.44 4.96
N LYS A 185 -26.77 22.50 4.46
CA LYS A 185 -27.45 21.41 3.75
C LYS A 185 -27.62 21.80 2.30
N ILE A 186 -26.91 21.11 1.43
CA ILE A 186 -26.88 21.37 0.00
C ILE A 186 -27.46 20.13 -0.69
N ASN A 187 -28.47 20.35 -1.50
CA ASN A 187 -28.92 19.44 -2.53
C ASN A 187 -28.69 20.22 -3.85
N SER A 188 -28.04 19.67 -4.88
CA SER A 188 -27.84 20.43 -6.13
C SER A 188 -28.83 20.05 -7.22
N GLY A 189 -29.33 18.82 -7.26
CA GLY A 189 -30.48 18.46 -8.09
C GLY A 189 -30.16 17.34 -9.06
N ASP A 190 -30.54 17.48 -10.33
CA ASP A 190 -30.02 16.62 -11.39
C ASP A 190 -29.16 17.52 -12.30
N GLY A 191 -28.17 16.96 -12.98
CA GLY A 191 -27.24 17.66 -13.86
C GLY A 191 -25.82 17.66 -13.32
N ASP A 192 -24.83 18.03 -14.15
CA ASP A 192 -23.43 18.02 -13.73
C ASP A 192 -23.13 19.27 -12.89
N ASP A 193 -23.25 19.13 -11.58
CA ASP A 193 -23.22 20.23 -10.63
C ASP A 193 -21.82 20.46 -10.06
N THR A 194 -21.57 21.68 -9.60
CA THR A 194 -20.34 22.02 -8.88
C THR A 194 -20.65 22.64 -7.53
N VAL A 195 -20.19 22.01 -6.45
CA VAL A 195 -20.27 22.56 -5.09
C VAL A 195 -18.89 23.01 -4.61
N VAL A 196 -18.77 24.30 -4.33
CA VAL A 196 -17.55 24.93 -3.80
C VAL A 196 -17.76 25.29 -2.33
N VAL A 197 -16.98 24.64 -1.46
CA VAL A 197 -16.96 24.89 -0.02
C VAL A 197 -15.82 25.85 0.31
N LEU A 198 -16.20 27.10 0.59
CA LEU A 198 -15.32 28.21 0.95
C LEU A 198 -15.12 28.20 2.47
N ASN A 199 -13.90 27.93 2.93
CA ASN A 199 -13.45 27.74 4.33
C ASN A 199 -13.50 26.28 4.83
N ASP A 200 -12.83 26.04 5.96
CA ASP A 200 -12.84 24.77 6.67
C ASP A 200 -14.22 24.61 7.34
N LEU A 201 -15.15 23.95 6.66
CA LEU A 201 -16.49 23.71 7.18
C LEU A 201 -16.56 22.34 7.84
N ALA A 202 -17.20 22.31 9.01
CA ALA A 202 -17.59 21.06 9.63
C ALA A 202 -19.11 20.87 9.51
N SER A 203 -19.53 19.61 9.50
CA SER A 203 -20.94 19.20 9.54
C SER A 203 -21.76 19.60 8.32
N VAL A 204 -21.18 19.56 7.12
CA VAL A 204 -21.91 19.85 5.87
C VAL A 204 -22.59 18.57 5.37
N ASP A 205 -23.86 18.66 5.00
CA ASP A 205 -24.57 17.61 4.26
C ASP A 205 -24.66 18.05 2.79
N ILE A 206 -24.00 17.35 1.87
CA ILE A 206 -24.04 17.61 0.43
C ILE A 206 -24.63 16.38 -0.28
N ASN A 207 -25.66 16.59 -1.08
CA ASN A 207 -26.19 15.60 -2.01
C ASN A 207 -26.23 16.23 -3.42
N THR A 208 -25.52 15.68 -4.41
CA THR A 208 -25.47 16.31 -5.74
C THR A 208 -26.44 15.73 -6.74
N GLY A 209 -26.71 14.42 -6.71
CA GLY A 209 -27.86 13.80 -7.38
C GLY A 209 -27.46 12.94 -8.58
N GLU A 210 -28.18 13.02 -9.71
CA GLU A 210 -27.72 12.36 -10.95
C GLU A 210 -26.91 13.38 -11.78
N GLY A 211 -25.74 13.01 -12.28
CA GLY A 211 -24.87 13.89 -13.08
C GLY A 211 -23.39 13.66 -12.80
N ASP A 212 -22.50 14.18 -13.64
CA ASP A 212 -21.05 14.12 -13.39
C ASP A 212 -20.63 15.28 -12.45
N ASP A 213 -20.72 15.08 -11.14
CA ASP A 213 -20.64 16.15 -10.16
C ASP A 213 -19.22 16.47 -9.69
N ARG A 214 -19.05 17.69 -9.14
CA ARG A 214 -17.78 18.15 -8.61
C ARG A 214 -17.91 18.86 -7.27
N ILE A 215 -17.25 18.33 -6.24
CA ILE A 215 -17.11 18.96 -4.93
C ILE A 215 -15.67 19.44 -4.74
N VAL A 216 -15.49 20.72 -4.43
CA VAL A 216 -14.18 21.31 -4.10
C VAL A 216 -14.24 21.92 -2.70
N ALA A 217 -13.39 21.45 -1.80
CA ALA A 217 -13.34 21.92 -0.42
C ALA A 217 -11.89 22.10 0.06
N SER A 218 -11.68 22.97 1.05
CA SER A 218 -10.44 22.92 1.83
C SER A 218 -10.47 21.67 2.70
N TRP A 219 -11.40 21.62 3.65
CA TRP A 219 -11.54 20.52 4.60
C TRP A 219 -12.99 20.04 4.59
N ILE A 220 -13.18 18.72 4.65
CA ILE A 220 -14.46 18.05 4.83
C ILE A 220 -14.39 17.36 6.19
N VAL A 221 -15.07 17.92 7.19
CA VAL A 221 -15.01 17.42 8.57
C VAL A 221 -16.41 17.10 9.07
N SER A 222 -16.62 15.94 9.70
CA SER A 222 -17.91 15.54 10.28
C SER A 222 -19.09 15.65 9.32
N SER A 223 -18.85 15.45 8.03
CA SER A 223 -19.80 15.77 6.94
C SER A 223 -20.37 14.50 6.30
N ASN A 224 -21.52 14.62 5.64
CA ASN A 224 -22.11 13.57 4.80
C ASN A 224 -22.14 14.04 3.35
N LEU A 225 -21.46 13.33 2.48
CA LEU A 225 -21.40 13.60 1.05
C LEU A 225 -21.99 12.40 0.30
N ASP A 226 -22.84 12.69 -0.67
CA ASP A 226 -23.54 11.72 -1.51
C ASP A 226 -23.61 12.32 -2.91
N THR A 227 -22.72 11.92 -3.83
CA THR A 227 -22.72 12.54 -5.16
C THR A 227 -23.73 11.91 -6.10
N GLY A 228 -23.98 10.61 -5.99
CA GLY A 228 -25.16 9.94 -6.52
C GLY A 228 -24.83 9.05 -7.71
N ALA A 229 -25.26 9.38 -8.93
CA ALA A 229 -24.90 8.56 -10.09
C ALA A 229 -24.29 9.44 -11.19
N GLY A 230 -23.15 9.02 -11.72
CA GLY A 230 -22.33 9.80 -12.65
C GLY A 230 -20.86 9.64 -12.30
N ASN A 231 -19.98 10.25 -13.08
CA ASN A 231 -18.53 10.21 -12.84
C ASN A 231 -18.12 11.42 -12.00
N ASP A 232 -18.18 11.26 -10.69
CA ASP A 232 -18.07 12.34 -9.74
C ASP A 232 -16.62 12.64 -9.35
N SER A 233 -16.39 13.85 -8.85
CA SER A 233 -15.08 14.28 -8.38
C SER A 233 -15.11 15.05 -7.07
N ILE A 234 -14.39 14.56 -6.08
CA ILE A 234 -14.20 15.22 -4.79
C ILE A 234 -12.74 15.59 -4.63
N GLU A 235 -12.47 16.89 -4.55
CA GLU A 235 -11.14 17.43 -4.27
C GLU A 235 -11.15 18.18 -2.93
N ALA A 236 -10.51 17.60 -1.92
CA ALA A 236 -10.43 18.20 -0.60
C ALA A 236 -9.06 17.99 0.02
N ARG A 237 -8.45 19.03 0.61
CA ARG A 237 -7.16 18.88 1.28
C ARG A 237 -7.22 17.83 2.39
N ARG A 238 -8.32 17.78 3.15
CA ARG A 238 -8.52 16.81 4.23
C ARG A 238 -9.96 16.31 4.29
N ILE A 239 -10.15 15.01 4.48
CA ILE A 239 -11.43 14.37 4.76
C ILE A 239 -11.32 13.67 6.12
N GLU A 240 -12.18 14.05 7.07
CA GLU A 240 -12.08 13.58 8.45
C GLU A 240 -13.45 13.40 9.13
N HIS A 241 -13.62 12.31 9.88
CA HIS A 241 -14.87 11.97 10.56
C HIS A 241 -16.12 12.03 9.67
N SER A 242 -15.98 11.76 8.37
CA SER A 242 -17.03 12.01 7.38
C SER A 242 -17.52 10.73 6.72
N LYS A 243 -18.76 10.74 6.21
CA LYS A 243 -19.26 9.73 5.28
C LYS A 243 -19.22 10.30 3.87
N VAL A 244 -18.62 9.58 2.95
CA VAL A 244 -18.60 9.90 1.51
C VAL A 244 -19.17 8.70 0.76
N ASP A 245 -20.18 8.95 -0.07
CA ASP A 245 -20.77 8.02 -1.04
C ASP A 245 -20.65 8.72 -2.39
N THR A 246 -20.00 8.11 -3.38
CA THR A 246 -19.99 8.68 -4.74
C THR A 246 -20.99 8.00 -5.67
N GLY A 247 -21.16 6.68 -5.54
CA GLY A 247 -22.37 5.98 -5.90
C GLY A 247 -22.19 5.06 -7.10
N SER A 248 -22.48 5.48 -8.33
CA SER A 248 -22.15 4.64 -9.49
C SER A 248 -21.60 5.48 -10.63
N GLY A 249 -20.52 5.02 -11.26
CA GLY A 249 -19.74 5.75 -12.26
C GLY A 249 -18.26 5.76 -11.89
N ASP A 250 -17.42 6.31 -12.76
CA ASP A 250 -15.95 6.28 -12.59
C ASP A 250 -15.48 7.48 -11.74
N ASP A 251 -15.55 7.33 -10.42
CA ASP A 251 -15.41 8.42 -9.45
C ASP A 251 -13.97 8.73 -9.06
N LYS A 252 -13.74 9.97 -8.62
CA LYS A 252 -12.40 10.47 -8.26
C LYS A 252 -12.40 11.19 -6.93
N ILE A 253 -11.67 10.64 -5.96
CA ILE A 253 -11.41 11.30 -4.69
C ILE A 253 -9.93 11.67 -4.59
N LYS A 254 -9.66 12.96 -4.41
CA LYS A 254 -8.30 13.48 -4.23
C LYS A 254 -8.19 14.22 -2.91
N SER A 255 -7.27 13.77 -2.05
CA SER A 255 -6.98 14.41 -0.78
C SER A 255 -5.51 14.46 -0.42
N GLU A 256 -5.12 15.31 0.54
CA GLU A 256 -3.85 15.11 1.23
C GLU A 256 -4.03 14.07 2.36
N THR A 257 -5.15 14.08 3.06
CA THR A 257 -5.34 13.21 4.23
C THR A 257 -6.78 12.75 4.37
N ILE A 258 -6.98 11.44 4.45
CA ILE A 258 -8.23 10.77 4.81
C ILE A 258 -8.01 10.12 6.18
N THR A 259 -8.71 10.56 7.23
CA THR A 259 -8.43 10.10 8.61
C THR A 259 -9.66 10.18 9.51
N GLY A 260 -9.51 9.85 10.79
CA GLY A 260 -10.59 9.87 11.77
C GLY A 260 -11.57 8.72 11.56
N SER A 261 -12.81 8.91 12.00
CA SER A 261 -13.91 7.96 11.81
C SER A 261 -14.57 8.16 10.44
N THR A 262 -13.80 7.96 9.37
CA THR A 262 -14.23 8.25 7.99
C THR A 262 -14.63 6.97 7.27
N THR A 263 -15.73 7.03 6.53
CA THR A 263 -16.17 5.96 5.61
C THR A 263 -16.30 6.55 4.22
N ILE A 264 -15.67 5.90 3.25
CA ILE A 264 -15.77 6.21 1.82
C ILE A 264 -16.32 4.97 1.13
N ASN A 265 -17.37 5.15 0.34
CA ASN A 265 -17.89 4.17 -0.60
C ASN A 265 -17.91 4.84 -1.98
N THR A 266 -17.21 4.28 -2.97
CA THR A 266 -17.27 4.82 -4.33
C THR A 266 -18.29 4.10 -5.21
N GLY A 267 -18.51 2.80 -4.98
CA GLY A 267 -19.66 2.06 -5.50
C GLY A 267 -19.33 1.33 -6.80
N ASP A 268 -20.23 1.25 -7.79
CA ASP A 268 -19.88 0.51 -9.03
C ASP A 268 -19.21 1.46 -10.04
N GLY A 269 -18.04 1.10 -10.59
CA GLY A 269 -17.31 1.92 -11.57
C GLY A 269 -15.79 1.78 -11.43
N ASP A 270 -15.02 2.27 -12.41
CA ASP A 270 -13.56 2.27 -12.31
C ASP A 270 -13.09 3.48 -11.47
N ASP A 271 -12.99 3.30 -10.15
CA ASP A 271 -12.80 4.40 -9.19
C ASP A 271 -11.34 4.71 -8.88
N SER A 272 -11.07 5.96 -8.47
CA SER A 272 -9.73 6.40 -8.12
C SER A 272 -9.69 7.22 -6.84
N ILE A 273 -9.00 6.70 -5.82
CA ILE A 273 -8.68 7.41 -4.58
C ILE A 273 -7.19 7.74 -4.53
N LYS A 274 -6.87 9.03 -4.48
CA LYS A 274 -5.50 9.52 -4.31
C LYS A 274 -5.37 10.35 -3.05
N ALA A 275 -4.57 9.86 -2.11
CA ALA A 275 -4.26 10.57 -0.87
C ALA A 275 -2.75 10.63 -0.60
N ARG A 276 -2.28 11.55 0.24
CA ARG A 276 -0.96 11.36 0.84
C ARG A 276 -1.06 10.33 1.95
N ASP A 277 -2.00 10.52 2.88
CA ASP A 277 -2.16 9.62 4.03
C ASP A 277 -3.62 9.15 4.14
N ILE A 278 -3.83 7.84 4.33
CA ILE A 278 -5.14 7.21 4.52
C ILE A 278 -5.14 6.45 5.84
N GLY A 279 -6.10 6.74 6.72
CA GLY A 279 -6.20 6.10 8.03
C GLY A 279 -4.98 6.38 8.92
N SER A 280 -4.18 7.41 8.62
CA SER A 280 -3.01 7.76 9.42
C SER A 280 -3.37 8.76 10.50
N HIS A 281 -2.89 8.54 11.72
CA HIS A 281 -3.12 9.46 12.82
C HIS A 281 -1.97 9.46 13.83
N ASN A 282 -1.76 10.60 14.50
CA ASN A 282 -0.67 10.75 15.47
C ASN A 282 -1.12 10.54 16.92
N TYR A 283 -2.38 10.81 17.26
CA TYR A 283 -2.88 10.75 18.64
C TYR A 283 -4.36 10.34 18.71
N GLY A 284 -4.67 9.23 19.37
CA GLY A 284 -6.05 8.80 19.59
C GLY A 284 -6.46 7.61 18.72
N ASN A 285 -7.76 7.33 18.67
CA ASN A 285 -8.28 6.18 17.93
C ASN A 285 -8.86 6.63 16.60
N THR A 286 -8.49 5.94 15.50
CA THR A 286 -9.09 6.17 14.18
C THR A 286 -9.67 4.90 13.60
N THR A 287 -10.73 5.06 12.81
CA THR A 287 -11.38 3.97 12.10
C THR A 287 -11.74 4.47 10.71
N THR A 288 -10.94 4.13 9.72
CA THR A 288 -11.17 4.51 8.33
C THR A 288 -11.55 3.27 7.54
N ARG A 289 -12.69 3.34 6.83
CA ARG A 289 -13.17 2.29 5.93
C ARG A 289 -13.27 2.86 4.52
N ILE A 290 -12.71 2.17 3.54
CA ILE A 290 -12.83 2.48 2.13
C ILE A 290 -13.39 1.24 1.43
N GLU A 291 -14.47 1.43 0.69
CA GLU A 291 -15.05 0.44 -0.21
C GLU A 291 -15.07 1.05 -1.60
N THR A 292 -14.50 0.37 -2.59
CA THR A 292 -14.53 0.85 -3.97
C THR A 292 -15.48 0.10 -4.89
N GLY A 293 -16.05 -1.03 -4.44
CA GLY A 293 -17.17 -1.70 -5.12
C GLY A 293 -16.77 -2.55 -6.32
N ASP A 294 -17.60 -2.67 -7.36
CA ASP A 294 -17.24 -3.44 -8.56
C ASP A 294 -16.64 -2.50 -9.63
N GLY A 295 -15.48 -2.85 -10.18
CA GLY A 295 -14.76 -2.04 -11.15
C GLY A 295 -13.25 -2.20 -11.01
N ASN A 296 -12.46 -1.62 -11.92
CA ASN A 296 -10.99 -1.67 -11.82
C ASN A 296 -10.49 -0.46 -11.02
N ASP A 297 -10.38 -0.62 -9.71
CA ASP A 297 -10.16 0.50 -8.82
C ASP A 297 -8.69 0.80 -8.58
N THR A 298 -8.40 2.06 -8.24
CA THR A 298 -7.05 2.49 -7.92
C THR A 298 -6.99 3.27 -6.61
N ILE A 299 -6.17 2.79 -5.68
CA ILE A 299 -5.82 3.51 -4.46
C ILE A 299 -4.33 3.84 -4.48
N ASN A 300 -4.01 5.15 -4.52
CA ASN A 300 -2.65 5.64 -4.43
C ASN A 300 -2.44 6.45 -3.16
N ALA A 301 -1.57 5.97 -2.28
CA ALA A 301 -1.25 6.62 -1.02
C ALA A 301 0.26 6.72 -0.80
N LYS A 302 0.70 7.65 0.03
CA LYS A 302 2.02 7.53 0.65
C LYS A 302 1.95 6.54 1.81
N SER A 303 0.93 6.67 2.65
CA SER A 303 0.79 5.89 3.88
C SER A 303 -0.65 5.40 4.03
N ILE A 304 -0.83 4.12 4.39
CA ILE A 304 -2.13 3.50 4.70
C ILE A 304 -2.06 2.91 6.11
N GLY A 305 -2.99 3.30 6.98
CA GLY A 305 -3.17 2.73 8.32
C GLY A 305 -1.95 2.86 9.23
N THR A 306 -1.31 4.03 9.27
CA THR A 306 -0.09 4.25 10.06
C THR A 306 -0.35 5.03 11.35
N ASP A 307 0.22 4.58 12.48
CA ASP A 307 0.02 5.22 13.80
C ASP A 307 1.34 5.50 14.54
N ASN A 308 1.41 6.60 15.28
CA ASN A 308 2.54 6.89 16.18
C ASN A 308 2.18 6.84 17.67
N TYR A 309 0.93 7.08 18.06
CA TYR A 309 0.48 7.09 19.47
C TYR A 309 -1.06 6.92 19.52
N GLY A 310 -1.55 5.72 19.23
CA GLY A 310 -2.99 5.49 19.09
C GLY A 310 -3.41 4.06 18.81
N ASN A 311 -4.71 3.89 18.54
CA ASN A 311 -5.23 2.69 17.91
C ASN A 311 -5.79 3.04 16.54
N THR A 312 -5.23 2.47 15.49
CA THR A 312 -5.71 2.69 14.11
C THR A 312 -6.39 1.43 13.62
N THR A 313 -7.61 1.56 13.11
CA THR A 313 -8.30 0.53 12.35
C THR A 313 -8.50 1.04 10.93
N MET A 314 -7.94 0.34 9.96
CA MET A 314 -8.07 0.64 8.55
C MET A 314 -8.65 -0.58 7.84
N GLU A 315 -9.68 -0.38 7.05
CA GLU A 315 -10.27 -1.42 6.20
C GLU A 315 -10.39 -0.89 4.78
N ILE A 316 -9.84 -1.62 3.82
CA ILE A 316 -9.98 -1.37 2.39
C ILE A 316 -10.59 -2.63 1.78
N ALA A 317 -11.69 -2.46 1.04
CA ALA A 317 -12.26 -3.51 0.22
C ALA A 317 -12.46 -2.97 -1.21
N THR A 318 -11.84 -3.60 -2.20
CA THR A 318 -11.93 -3.12 -3.59
C THR A 318 -12.92 -3.90 -4.46
N GLY A 319 -13.56 -4.94 -3.92
CA GLY A 319 -14.59 -5.71 -4.64
C GLY A 319 -14.08 -6.41 -5.90
N ASN A 320 -14.91 -6.57 -6.93
CA ASN A 320 -14.51 -7.30 -8.13
C ASN A 320 -13.93 -6.37 -9.20
N GLY A 321 -12.83 -6.76 -9.82
CA GLY A 321 -12.17 -6.06 -10.91
C GLY A 321 -10.67 -6.29 -10.86
N ASN A 322 -9.90 -5.57 -11.67
CA ASN A 322 -8.44 -5.61 -11.56
C ASN A 322 -7.97 -4.38 -10.81
N ASP A 323 -7.84 -4.51 -9.50
CA ASP A 323 -7.61 -3.40 -8.59
C ASP A 323 -6.12 -3.15 -8.39
N ASN A 324 -5.77 -1.90 -8.12
CA ASN A 324 -4.38 -1.52 -7.90
C ASN A 324 -4.22 -0.63 -6.65
N ILE A 325 -3.46 -1.15 -5.69
CA ILE A 325 -3.09 -0.43 -4.47
C ILE A 325 -1.58 -0.15 -4.48
N ASP A 326 -1.20 1.13 -4.48
CA ASP A 326 0.20 1.56 -4.40
C ASP A 326 0.41 2.45 -3.18
N ALA A 327 1.30 2.01 -2.28
CA ALA A 327 1.65 2.72 -1.06
C ALA A 327 3.17 2.72 -0.80
N ILE A 328 3.68 3.74 -0.11
CA ILE A 328 5.03 3.61 0.47
C ILE A 328 4.96 2.76 1.73
N SER A 329 3.97 2.98 2.59
CA SER A 329 3.84 2.27 3.87
C SER A 329 2.40 1.80 4.10
N ILE A 330 2.23 0.53 4.48
CA ILE A 330 0.97 -0.07 4.90
C ILE A 330 1.14 -0.63 6.31
N GLY A 331 0.30 -0.20 7.26
CA GLY A 331 0.32 -0.73 8.62
C GLY A 331 1.69 -0.59 9.27
N THR A 332 2.14 0.64 9.48
CA THR A 332 3.40 0.92 10.18
C THR A 332 3.15 1.78 11.39
N GLY A 333 3.80 1.50 12.52
CA GLY A 333 3.64 2.37 13.67
C GLY A 333 4.63 2.25 14.80
N ASN A 334 4.68 3.32 15.59
CA ASN A 334 5.46 3.41 16.81
C ASN A 334 4.48 3.37 18.00
N TYR A 335 4.69 2.54 19.01
CA TYR A 335 4.00 2.62 20.31
C TYR A 335 2.45 2.53 20.36
N GLY A 336 1.76 2.25 19.25
CA GLY A 336 0.30 2.07 19.14
C GLY A 336 -0.10 0.67 18.63
N ASN A 337 -1.41 0.41 18.56
CA ASN A 337 -1.95 -0.77 17.89
C ASN A 337 -2.48 -0.35 16.52
N ALA A 338 -2.13 -1.07 15.46
CA ALA A 338 -2.73 -0.85 14.15
C ALA A 338 -3.34 -2.16 13.64
N THR A 339 -4.62 -2.14 13.29
CA THR A 339 -5.28 -3.21 12.55
C THR A 339 -5.55 -2.68 11.15
N VAL A 340 -4.89 -3.23 10.15
CA VAL A 340 -5.08 -2.89 8.74
C VAL A 340 -5.54 -4.16 8.04
N SER A 341 -6.72 -4.12 7.42
CA SER A 341 -7.25 -5.19 6.59
C SER A 341 -7.45 -4.64 5.18
N ILE A 342 -6.88 -5.32 4.20
CA ILE A 342 -7.04 -5.03 2.78
C ILE A 342 -7.56 -6.31 2.13
N THR A 343 -8.72 -6.22 1.50
CA THR A 343 -9.29 -7.32 0.72
C THR A 343 -9.52 -6.85 -0.70
N THR A 344 -8.94 -7.55 -1.66
CA THR A 344 -9.31 -7.44 -3.07
C THR A 344 -10.14 -8.68 -3.43
N GLY A 345 -11.11 -8.53 -4.34
CA GLY A 345 -12.18 -9.51 -4.52
C GLY A 345 -11.85 -10.54 -5.59
N LYS A 346 -12.34 -10.32 -6.81
CA LYS A 346 -12.01 -11.19 -7.95
C LYS A 346 -11.38 -10.37 -9.03
N GLY A 347 -10.39 -10.92 -9.68
CA GLY A 347 -9.71 -10.32 -10.82
C GLY A 347 -8.22 -10.26 -10.55
N ARG A 348 -7.46 -9.62 -11.42
CA ARG A 348 -6.00 -9.62 -11.33
C ARG A 348 -5.54 -8.38 -10.57
N ASP A 349 -5.48 -8.51 -9.27
CA ASP A 349 -5.19 -7.42 -8.37
C ASP A 349 -3.69 -7.21 -8.20
N SER A 350 -3.30 -5.98 -7.92
CA SER A 350 -1.90 -5.59 -7.77
C SER A 350 -1.72 -4.73 -6.53
N LEU A 351 -0.91 -5.22 -5.59
CA LEU A 351 -0.47 -4.46 -4.45
C LEU A 351 1.04 -4.23 -4.49
N HIS A 352 1.42 -2.96 -4.40
CA HIS A 352 2.80 -2.54 -4.24
C HIS A 352 2.99 -1.74 -2.94
N ALA A 353 3.96 -2.15 -2.12
CA ALA A 353 4.36 -1.43 -0.93
C ALA A 353 5.89 -1.38 -0.74
N VAL A 354 6.42 -0.26 -0.25
CA VAL A 354 7.81 -0.26 0.24
C VAL A 354 7.88 -0.94 1.60
N HIS A 355 7.00 -0.57 2.53
CA HIS A 355 6.94 -1.12 3.89
C HIS A 355 5.55 -1.66 4.21
N MET A 356 5.47 -2.86 4.77
CA MET A 356 4.23 -3.49 5.22
C MET A 356 4.44 -4.14 6.58
N GLY A 357 3.64 -3.77 7.58
CA GLY A 357 3.69 -4.40 8.91
C GLY A 357 5.00 -4.14 9.66
N SER A 358 5.35 -2.88 9.91
CA SER A 358 6.55 -2.49 10.67
C SER A 358 6.17 -1.82 11.98
N PHE A 359 6.31 -2.53 13.10
CA PHE A 359 5.84 -2.08 14.40
C PHE A 359 6.93 -2.09 15.47
N SER A 360 7.22 -0.93 16.06
CA SER A 360 8.25 -0.83 17.10
C SER A 360 7.83 -1.48 18.43
N SER A 361 6.51 -1.60 18.67
CA SER A 361 5.88 -2.19 19.85
C SER A 361 4.36 -2.13 19.72
N GLY A 362 3.62 -3.12 20.23
CA GLY A 362 2.15 -3.11 20.25
C GLY A 362 1.53 -4.47 19.93
N ASN A 363 0.21 -4.52 19.86
CA ASN A 363 -0.53 -5.60 19.21
C ASN A 363 -1.02 -5.02 17.87
N SER A 364 -0.32 -5.32 16.80
CA SER A 364 -0.66 -4.81 15.46
C SER A 364 -0.87 -5.95 14.49
N GLU A 365 -1.79 -5.77 13.58
CA GLU A 365 -2.23 -6.76 12.61
C GLU A 365 -2.31 -6.06 11.26
N VAL A 366 -1.60 -6.61 10.28
CA VAL A 366 -1.79 -6.28 8.87
C VAL A 366 -2.22 -7.56 8.20
N ASP A 367 -3.41 -7.53 7.62
CA ASP A 367 -3.98 -8.64 6.87
C ASP A 367 -4.26 -8.16 5.44
N LEU A 368 -3.81 -8.96 4.48
CA LEU A 368 -4.02 -8.75 3.06
C LEU A 368 -4.57 -10.05 2.48
N GLU A 369 -5.72 -9.96 1.82
CA GLU A 369 -6.38 -11.05 1.10
C GLU A 369 -6.65 -10.58 -0.32
N MET A 370 -5.98 -11.12 -1.34
CA MET A 370 -6.13 -10.62 -2.73
C MET A 370 -7.23 -11.33 -3.54
N GLY A 371 -7.67 -12.51 -3.12
CA GLY A 371 -8.89 -13.13 -3.60
C GLY A 371 -8.65 -14.20 -4.66
N ASP A 372 -9.42 -14.17 -5.75
CA ASP A 372 -9.29 -15.16 -6.83
C ASP A 372 -8.71 -14.50 -8.09
N ASP A 373 -7.92 -15.27 -8.87
CA ASP A 373 -7.47 -15.09 -10.26
C ASP A 373 -5.94 -15.04 -10.44
N GLY A 374 -5.28 -13.90 -10.40
CA GLY A 374 -3.90 -13.82 -10.90
C GLY A 374 -3.20 -12.59 -10.41
N ASP A 375 -2.90 -12.64 -9.12
CA ASP A 375 -2.59 -11.48 -8.31
C ASP A 375 -1.10 -11.22 -8.23
N LYS A 376 -0.79 -9.96 -7.91
CA LYS A 376 0.58 -9.49 -7.82
C LYS A 376 0.83 -8.77 -6.52
N LEU A 377 1.68 -9.37 -5.68
CA LEU A 377 2.19 -8.76 -4.46
C LEU A 377 3.66 -8.36 -4.64
N SER A 378 3.97 -7.08 -4.47
CA SER A 378 5.35 -6.58 -4.48
C SER A 378 5.65 -5.75 -3.25
N VAL A 379 6.49 -6.26 -2.35
CA VAL A 379 6.81 -5.59 -1.08
C VAL A 379 8.30 -5.54 -0.82
N SER A 380 8.86 -4.34 -0.62
CA SER A 380 10.29 -4.27 -0.27
C SER A 380 10.56 -4.79 1.15
N TRP A 381 9.70 -4.46 2.11
CA TRP A 381 9.95 -4.72 3.54
C TRP A 381 8.65 -5.15 4.23
N MET A 382 8.52 -6.44 4.54
CA MET A 382 7.35 -7.05 5.17
C MET A 382 7.69 -7.59 6.56
N GLY A 383 6.94 -7.18 7.60
CA GLY A 383 7.08 -7.74 8.95
C GLY A 383 8.38 -7.38 9.67
N ILE A 384 8.72 -6.10 9.80
CA ILE A 384 10.05 -5.64 10.27
C ILE A 384 10.04 -5.10 11.69
N ALA A 385 11.07 -5.51 12.46
CA ALA A 385 11.34 -5.09 13.83
C ALA A 385 10.13 -5.24 14.75
N ASN A 386 9.23 -6.15 14.37
CA ASN A 386 8.00 -6.44 15.06
C ASN A 386 8.33 -7.01 16.44
N SER A 387 7.93 -6.28 17.49
CA SER A 387 7.99 -6.74 18.88
C SER A 387 6.58 -6.85 19.46
N GLY A 388 6.42 -7.64 20.53
CA GLY A 388 5.08 -7.94 21.07
C GLY A 388 4.33 -9.02 20.27
N ASN A 389 3.04 -8.79 20.00
CA ASN A 389 2.18 -9.72 19.25
C ASN A 389 1.79 -9.11 17.89
N ALA A 390 2.79 -8.74 17.10
CA ALA A 390 2.57 -8.15 15.79
C ALA A 390 2.44 -9.25 14.72
N THR A 391 1.34 -9.24 13.97
CA THR A 391 1.06 -10.16 12.87
C THR A 391 1.05 -9.40 11.55
N THR A 392 1.70 -9.96 10.53
CA THR A 392 1.63 -9.49 9.15
C THR A 392 1.34 -10.70 8.29
N ARG A 393 0.17 -10.73 7.68
CA ARG A 393 -0.31 -11.78 6.79
C ARG A 393 -0.53 -11.19 5.41
N ALA A 394 -0.10 -11.91 4.39
CA ALA A 394 -0.48 -11.68 3.01
C ALA A 394 -0.91 -13.01 2.40
N SER A 395 -2.11 -13.03 1.85
CA SER A 395 -2.75 -14.16 1.18
C SER A 395 -3.11 -13.70 -0.23
N THR A 396 -2.57 -14.32 -1.28
CA THR A 396 -2.98 -13.96 -2.65
C THR A 396 -4.26 -14.70 -3.04
N GLY A 397 -4.38 -16.00 -2.75
CA GLY A 397 -5.66 -16.69 -2.71
C GLY A 397 -5.77 -17.82 -3.73
N SER A 398 -6.71 -17.80 -4.66
CA SER A 398 -6.77 -18.81 -5.71
C SER A 398 -6.20 -18.25 -7.00
N GLY A 399 -5.55 -19.08 -7.81
CA GLY A 399 -5.07 -18.71 -9.13
C GLY A 399 -3.57 -18.50 -9.17
N ARG A 400 -3.06 -18.04 -10.32
CA ARG A 400 -1.61 -18.06 -10.55
C ARG A 400 -0.98 -16.73 -10.17
N ASP A 401 -0.44 -16.69 -8.95
CA ASP A 401 -0.02 -15.47 -8.31
C ASP A 401 1.49 -15.22 -8.43
N PHE A 402 1.85 -13.96 -8.27
CA PHE A 402 3.24 -13.51 -8.28
C PHE A 402 3.56 -12.71 -7.04
N VAL A 403 4.43 -13.26 -6.19
CA VAL A 403 4.92 -12.62 -4.98
C VAL A 403 6.40 -12.28 -5.12
N ASP A 404 6.74 -10.98 -5.00
CA ASP A 404 8.12 -10.50 -4.97
C ASP A 404 8.38 -9.67 -3.70
N ILE A 405 9.14 -10.25 -2.77
CA ILE A 405 9.44 -9.64 -1.48
C ILE A 405 10.95 -9.55 -1.25
N SER A 406 11.47 -8.35 -1.02
CA SER A 406 12.91 -8.23 -0.72
C SER A 406 13.24 -8.73 0.69
N TRP A 407 12.39 -8.46 1.66
CA TRP A 407 12.68 -8.72 3.07
C TRP A 407 11.41 -9.09 3.82
N ALA A 408 11.33 -10.30 4.37
CA ALA A 408 10.18 -10.83 5.10
C ALA A 408 10.58 -11.33 6.50
N GLY A 409 9.94 -10.82 7.55
CA GLY A 409 10.13 -11.26 8.94
C GLY A 409 11.53 -10.94 9.48
N ILE A 410 11.87 -9.66 9.62
CA ILE A 410 13.23 -9.22 9.98
C ILE A 410 13.29 -8.62 11.37
N GLY A 411 14.25 -9.06 12.17
CA GLY A 411 14.52 -8.49 13.49
C GLY A 411 13.34 -8.63 14.44
N SER A 412 12.41 -9.54 14.14
CA SER A 412 11.19 -9.73 14.89
C SER A 412 11.49 -10.49 16.19
N THR A 413 10.83 -10.08 17.27
CA THR A 413 11.01 -10.62 18.62
C THR A 413 9.68 -11.09 19.20
N ASP A 414 9.73 -11.68 20.39
CA ASP A 414 8.54 -12.11 21.14
C ASP A 414 7.63 -13.05 20.34
N ASN A 415 6.37 -12.70 20.05
CA ASN A 415 5.43 -13.57 19.33
C ASN A 415 5.09 -13.02 17.93
N ALA A 416 5.96 -12.20 17.36
CA ALA A 416 5.73 -11.62 16.05
C ALA A 416 5.64 -12.70 14.95
N LYS A 417 4.65 -12.59 14.06
CA LYS A 417 4.40 -13.54 12.97
C LYS A 417 4.34 -12.81 11.64
N THR A 418 5.15 -13.24 10.68
CA THR A 418 5.02 -12.85 9.27
C THR A 418 4.61 -14.08 8.49
N SER A 419 3.52 -14.03 7.73
CA SER A 419 3.03 -15.17 6.93
C SER A 419 2.70 -14.70 5.53
N ILE A 420 3.15 -15.47 4.54
CA ILE A 420 2.88 -15.31 3.12
C ILE A 420 2.21 -16.59 2.67
N GLU A 421 1.04 -16.48 2.07
CA GLU A 421 0.23 -17.60 1.58
C GLU A 421 -0.15 -17.29 0.14
N THR A 422 0.10 -18.21 -0.80
CA THR A 422 -0.29 -17.99 -2.21
C THR A 422 -1.55 -18.75 -2.61
N GLY A 423 -1.70 -20.00 -2.17
CA GLY A 423 -2.99 -20.68 -2.05
C GLY A 423 -3.16 -21.84 -3.01
N ASP A 424 -4.11 -21.80 -3.94
CA ASP A 424 -4.27 -22.89 -4.93
C ASP A 424 -3.83 -22.41 -6.32
N ASP A 425 -3.33 -23.32 -7.17
CA ASP A 425 -2.74 -23.14 -8.51
C ASP A 425 -1.22 -22.83 -8.55
N ASP A 426 -0.64 -22.82 -9.77
CA ASP A 426 0.81 -22.72 -9.97
C ASP A 426 1.35 -21.30 -9.67
N ASP A 427 1.97 -21.12 -8.51
CA ASP A 427 2.44 -19.82 -8.04
C ASP A 427 3.92 -19.54 -8.27
N LYS A 428 4.27 -18.25 -8.27
CA LYS A 428 5.67 -17.78 -8.34
C LYS A 428 6.02 -16.90 -7.17
N VAL A 429 6.93 -17.37 -6.34
CA VAL A 429 7.41 -16.65 -5.16
C VAL A 429 8.90 -16.35 -5.27
N SER A 430 9.26 -15.07 -5.12
CA SER A 430 10.64 -14.60 -5.05
C SER A 430 10.86 -13.83 -3.74
N ILE A 431 11.73 -14.35 -2.87
CA ILE A 431 12.06 -13.69 -1.60
C ILE A 431 13.58 -13.52 -1.44
N SER A 432 14.07 -12.30 -1.27
CA SER A 432 15.52 -12.14 -1.03
C SER A 432 15.91 -12.59 0.38
N TRP A 433 15.14 -12.23 1.41
CA TRP A 433 15.40 -12.64 2.79
C TRP A 433 14.12 -13.04 3.50
N LEU A 434 14.11 -14.26 4.04
CA LEU A 434 13.02 -14.79 4.85
C LEU A 434 13.57 -15.16 6.23
N GLY A 435 13.10 -14.48 7.28
CA GLY A 435 13.45 -14.80 8.67
C GLY A 435 14.88 -14.41 9.07
N LEU A 436 15.25 -13.13 8.90
CA LEU A 436 16.55 -12.60 9.34
C LEU A 436 16.48 -12.06 10.78
N GLY A 437 17.34 -12.53 11.67
CA GLY A 437 17.48 -11.98 13.02
C GLY A 437 16.27 -12.24 13.92
N LEU A 438 15.52 -13.31 13.68
CA LEU A 438 14.38 -13.67 14.52
C LEU A 438 14.83 -14.06 15.94
N SER A 439 14.03 -13.70 16.94
CA SER A 439 14.26 -14.10 18.34
C SER A 439 12.95 -14.31 19.10
N GLY A 440 13.02 -14.75 20.36
CA GLY A 440 11.81 -15.09 21.12
C GLY A 440 11.10 -16.30 20.51
N ASN A 441 9.80 -16.21 20.27
CA ASN A 441 8.98 -17.17 19.54
C ASN A 441 8.56 -16.63 18.16
N ALA A 442 9.32 -15.68 17.58
CA ALA A 442 8.96 -15.05 16.33
C ALA A 442 9.00 -16.03 15.14
N GLN A 443 8.11 -15.82 14.16
CA GLN A 443 7.93 -16.70 13.02
C GLN A 443 7.92 -15.94 11.69
N ALA A 444 8.56 -16.55 10.69
CA ALA A 444 8.42 -16.19 9.28
C ALA A 444 7.94 -17.42 8.51
N ASN A 445 6.77 -17.35 7.88
CA ASN A 445 6.12 -18.47 7.23
C ASN A 445 5.88 -18.14 5.75
N LEU A 446 6.15 -19.10 4.89
CA LEU A 446 5.72 -19.15 3.50
C LEU A 446 4.95 -20.47 3.31
N ASP A 447 3.77 -20.39 2.73
CA ASP A 447 2.95 -21.53 2.31
C ASP A 447 2.45 -21.26 0.89
N THR A 448 2.80 -22.08 -0.10
CA THR A 448 2.29 -21.85 -1.47
C THR A 448 1.02 -22.65 -1.77
N GLY A 449 0.77 -23.74 -1.04
CA GLY A 449 -0.50 -24.43 -0.99
C GLY A 449 -0.60 -25.57 -2.02
N SER A 450 -1.58 -25.57 -2.92
CA SER A 450 -1.69 -26.61 -3.94
C SER A 450 -1.27 -26.05 -5.30
N GLY A 451 -0.50 -26.75 -6.12
CA GLY A 451 -0.05 -26.25 -7.43
C GLY A 451 1.37 -26.67 -7.74
N ASP A 452 1.80 -26.54 -8.99
CA ASP A 452 3.20 -26.76 -9.36
C ASP A 452 3.99 -25.46 -9.13
N ASP A 453 4.46 -25.22 -7.90
CA ASP A 453 4.98 -23.91 -7.48
C ASP A 453 6.45 -23.66 -7.82
N GLU A 454 6.79 -22.40 -8.08
CA GLU A 454 8.17 -21.94 -8.26
C GLU A 454 8.59 -20.98 -7.15
N VAL A 455 9.41 -21.47 -6.20
CA VAL A 455 9.86 -20.71 -5.03
C VAL A 455 11.36 -20.44 -5.09
N ASN A 456 11.74 -19.16 -5.15
CA ASN A 456 13.13 -18.70 -5.19
C ASN A 456 13.45 -17.85 -3.95
N ILE A 457 14.32 -18.35 -3.07
CA ILE A 457 14.74 -17.65 -1.84
C ILE A 457 16.26 -17.44 -1.82
N SER A 458 16.74 -16.22 -1.60
CA SER A 458 18.20 -16.02 -1.45
C SER A 458 18.69 -16.43 -0.07
N TRP A 459 17.98 -16.05 0.99
CA TRP A 459 18.37 -16.34 2.38
C TRP A 459 17.15 -16.74 3.22
N ALA A 460 17.20 -17.93 3.83
CA ALA A 460 16.14 -18.47 4.69
C ALA A 460 16.69 -18.80 6.07
N GLY A 461 16.14 -18.19 7.12
CA GLY A 461 16.53 -18.40 8.52
C GLY A 461 18.00 -18.03 8.75
N VAL A 462 18.26 -16.74 8.96
CA VAL A 462 19.62 -16.20 9.15
C VAL A 462 19.71 -15.49 10.49
N ASP A 463 20.79 -15.71 11.24
CA ASP A 463 21.07 -15.02 12.51
C ASP A 463 19.94 -15.18 13.56
N SER A 464 19.18 -16.28 13.51
CA SER A 464 18.02 -16.49 14.37
C SER A 464 18.41 -17.13 15.71
N SER A 465 17.64 -16.81 16.75
CA SER A 465 17.86 -17.26 18.13
C SER A 465 16.54 -17.52 18.87
N GLY A 466 16.61 -17.93 20.15
CA GLY A 466 15.40 -18.24 20.92
C GLY A 466 14.68 -19.48 20.39
N ASN A 467 13.35 -19.51 20.47
CA ASN A 467 12.48 -20.53 19.87
C ASN A 467 11.89 -20.04 18.52
N SER A 468 12.64 -19.23 17.77
CA SER A 468 12.14 -18.67 16.52
C SER A 468 12.04 -19.72 15.41
N GLN A 469 11.15 -19.48 14.45
CA GLN A 469 10.89 -20.41 13.36
C GLN A 469 10.87 -19.70 12.00
N THR A 470 11.48 -20.34 11.00
CA THR A 470 11.28 -20.03 9.59
C THR A 470 10.70 -21.26 8.93
N ASN A 471 9.47 -21.17 8.45
CA ASN A 471 8.75 -22.28 7.84
C ASN A 471 8.52 -21.99 6.36
N ILE A 472 8.84 -22.94 5.50
CA ILE A 472 8.62 -22.90 4.06
C ILE A 472 7.87 -24.18 3.70
N ASN A 473 6.62 -24.04 3.30
CA ASN A 473 5.79 -25.11 2.76
C ASN A 473 5.51 -24.79 1.30
N THR A 474 5.72 -25.73 0.39
CA THR A 474 5.26 -25.57 -1.00
C THR A 474 3.93 -26.26 -1.23
N GLY A 475 3.79 -27.51 -0.80
CA GLY A 475 2.48 -28.10 -0.47
C GLY A 475 2.14 -29.29 -1.36
N ASP A 476 1.02 -29.29 -2.08
CA ASP A 476 0.67 -30.41 -2.97
C ASP A 476 0.92 -30.01 -4.44
N GLY A 477 1.80 -30.70 -5.16
CA GLY A 477 2.10 -30.46 -6.58
C GLY A 477 3.55 -30.77 -6.93
N ASP A 478 3.97 -30.65 -8.19
CA ASP A 478 5.36 -30.89 -8.59
C ASP A 478 6.20 -29.61 -8.41
N ASP A 479 6.65 -29.35 -7.18
CA ASP A 479 7.23 -28.05 -6.78
C ASP A 479 8.71 -27.86 -7.14
N ASN A 480 9.12 -26.60 -7.33
CA ASN A 480 10.51 -26.21 -7.54
C ASN A 480 10.97 -25.16 -6.51
N LEU A 481 11.68 -25.62 -5.48
CA LEU A 481 12.25 -24.80 -4.43
C LEU A 481 13.76 -24.58 -4.61
N THR A 482 14.17 -23.33 -4.84
CA THR A 482 15.58 -22.93 -4.88
C THR A 482 15.91 -22.00 -3.71
N ILE A 483 16.90 -22.38 -2.89
CA ILE A 483 17.41 -21.55 -1.79
C ILE A 483 18.93 -21.37 -1.91
N SER A 484 19.43 -20.14 -1.89
CA SER A 484 20.91 -19.95 -1.89
C SER A 484 21.53 -20.27 -0.52
N TRP A 485 20.91 -19.84 0.57
CA TRP A 485 21.37 -20.10 1.93
C TRP A 485 20.21 -20.42 2.87
N ALA A 486 20.25 -21.58 3.51
CA ALA A 486 19.25 -22.01 4.49
C ALA A 486 19.90 -22.32 5.84
N GLY A 487 19.37 -21.78 6.93
CA GLY A 487 19.83 -22.07 8.30
C GLY A 487 21.25 -21.57 8.57
N VAL A 488 21.44 -20.25 8.47
CA VAL A 488 22.74 -19.59 8.66
C VAL A 488 22.83 -18.97 10.06
N ASN A 489 23.93 -19.23 10.77
CA ASN A 489 24.27 -18.65 12.08
C ASN A 489 23.15 -18.77 13.12
N GLN A 490 22.53 -19.95 13.18
CA GLN A 490 21.40 -20.26 14.06
C GLN A 490 21.89 -20.59 15.48
N ASN A 491 21.21 -20.06 16.50
CA ASN A 491 21.47 -20.32 17.93
C ASN A 491 20.17 -20.60 18.70
N GLY A 492 20.21 -20.95 19.98
CA GLY A 492 19.02 -21.27 20.76
C GLY A 492 18.35 -22.57 20.30
N ASN A 493 17.02 -22.56 20.31
CA ASN A 493 16.15 -23.59 19.74
C ASN A 493 15.54 -23.11 18.41
N SER A 494 16.27 -22.29 17.65
CA SER A 494 15.78 -21.75 16.37
C SER A 494 15.63 -22.86 15.32
N GLN A 495 14.59 -22.77 14.50
CA GLN A 495 14.25 -23.81 13.54
C GLN A 495 14.02 -23.22 12.16
N VAL A 496 14.60 -23.87 11.15
CA VAL A 496 14.23 -23.69 9.75
C VAL A 496 13.60 -24.98 9.28
N ASN A 497 12.33 -24.93 8.89
CA ASN A 497 11.56 -26.08 8.44
C ASN A 497 11.18 -25.86 6.97
N ILE A 498 11.50 -26.84 6.13
CA ILE A 498 11.21 -26.85 4.70
C ILE A 498 10.43 -28.12 4.43
N ASN A 499 9.23 -27.99 3.87
CA ASN A 499 8.37 -29.10 3.50
C ASN A 499 7.82 -28.88 2.10
N THR A 500 7.99 -29.84 1.19
CA THR A 500 7.41 -29.74 -0.16
C THR A 500 6.18 -30.60 -0.37
N GLY A 501 5.78 -31.41 0.62
CA GLY A 501 4.48 -32.09 0.64
C GLY A 501 4.34 -33.24 -0.36
N ASN A 502 3.26 -33.31 -1.14
CA ASN A 502 3.04 -34.42 -2.08
C ASN A 502 3.38 -33.96 -3.49
N GLY A 503 4.20 -34.71 -4.23
CA GLY A 503 4.74 -34.17 -5.46
C GLY A 503 5.95 -34.91 -5.96
N ASN A 504 6.43 -34.60 -7.16
CA ASN A 504 7.79 -34.92 -7.57
C ASN A 504 8.65 -33.67 -7.43
N ASP A 505 9.14 -33.41 -6.23
CA ASP A 505 9.64 -32.08 -5.89
C ASP A 505 11.12 -31.88 -6.23
N GLY A 506 11.46 -30.65 -6.60
CA GLY A 506 12.80 -30.17 -6.87
C GLY A 506 13.30 -29.23 -5.79
N ILE A 507 14.11 -29.72 -4.86
CA ILE A 507 14.75 -28.92 -3.81
C ILE A 507 16.23 -28.67 -4.16
N ASN A 508 16.60 -27.42 -4.38
CA ASN A 508 17.98 -26.99 -4.64
C ASN A 508 18.45 -25.97 -3.61
N ILE A 509 19.28 -26.40 -2.65
CA ILE A 509 19.84 -25.53 -1.61
C ILE A 509 21.35 -25.39 -1.78
N HIS A 510 21.86 -24.22 -2.16
CA HIS A 510 23.31 -24.06 -2.35
C HIS A 510 24.09 -24.28 -1.04
N TRP A 511 23.68 -23.66 0.07
CA TRP A 511 24.20 -23.93 1.42
C TRP A 511 23.09 -24.27 2.41
N ALA A 512 23.08 -25.52 2.89
CA ALA A 512 22.15 -26.01 3.91
C ALA A 512 22.86 -26.17 5.26
N GLY A 513 22.53 -25.32 6.22
CA GLY A 513 23.02 -25.38 7.59
C GLY A 513 24.48 -24.91 7.71
N PHE A 514 24.68 -23.63 8.01
CA PHE A 514 26.00 -23.01 8.16
C PHE A 514 26.15 -22.32 9.52
N LYS A 515 27.18 -22.69 10.30
CA LYS A 515 27.46 -22.12 11.64
C LYS A 515 26.28 -22.22 12.62
N MET A 516 25.66 -23.39 12.71
CA MET A 516 24.57 -23.64 13.64
C MET A 516 25.10 -24.13 14.99
N GLN A 517 24.50 -23.66 16.09
CA GLN A 517 24.92 -23.98 17.46
C GLN A 517 23.71 -24.31 18.35
N GLU A 518 23.97 -24.69 19.60
CA GLU A 518 22.95 -25.02 20.61
C GLU A 518 21.95 -26.08 20.12
N ASN A 519 20.63 -25.90 20.28
CA ASN A 519 19.62 -26.86 19.83
C ASN A 519 18.95 -26.42 18.52
N SER A 520 19.65 -25.62 17.70
CA SER A 520 19.09 -25.15 16.43
C SER A 520 18.96 -26.28 15.41
N SER A 521 17.96 -26.19 14.53
CA SER A 521 17.70 -27.24 13.54
C SER A 521 17.31 -26.70 12.18
N LEU A 522 17.83 -27.34 11.13
CA LEU A 522 17.34 -27.22 9.75
C LEU A 522 16.72 -28.55 9.37
N ASN A 523 15.41 -28.57 9.15
CA ASN A 523 14.64 -29.76 8.81
C ASN A 523 14.12 -29.60 7.38
N ILE A 524 14.48 -30.52 6.51
CA ILE A 524 14.06 -30.57 5.11
C ILE A 524 13.30 -31.86 4.90
N ASN A 525 12.06 -31.77 4.47
CA ASN A 525 11.19 -32.89 4.16
C ASN A 525 10.64 -32.72 2.74
N ALA A 526 11.05 -33.58 1.82
CA ALA A 526 10.48 -33.56 0.47
C ALA A 526 9.11 -34.24 0.40
N GLY A 527 8.72 -34.98 1.45
CA GLY A 527 7.39 -35.56 1.54
C GLY A 527 7.20 -36.81 0.67
N ALA A 528 6.20 -36.83 -0.19
CA ALA A 528 5.79 -38.02 -0.92
C ALA A 528 5.79 -37.82 -2.44
N GLY A 529 6.71 -38.52 -3.09
CA GLY A 529 6.70 -38.77 -4.53
C GLY A 529 8.14 -38.87 -4.99
N LYS A 530 8.44 -38.64 -6.27
CA LYS A 530 9.82 -38.85 -6.77
C LYS A 530 10.63 -37.58 -6.63
N ASP A 531 11.17 -37.41 -5.44
CA ASP A 531 11.74 -36.14 -5.05
C ASP A 531 13.23 -36.05 -5.38
N SER A 532 13.71 -34.82 -5.53
CA SER A 532 15.11 -34.52 -5.75
C SER A 532 15.61 -33.44 -4.82
N PHE A 533 16.62 -33.78 -4.02
CA PHE A 533 17.37 -32.83 -3.21
C PHE A 533 18.77 -32.66 -3.79
N SER A 534 19.16 -31.42 -4.06
CA SER A 534 20.49 -31.04 -4.50
C SER A 534 21.09 -29.93 -3.64
N SER A 535 22.36 -30.09 -3.30
CA SER A 535 23.09 -29.07 -2.54
C SER A 535 24.57 -28.97 -2.91
N SER A 536 25.14 -27.79 -2.77
CA SER A 536 26.60 -27.64 -2.86
C SER A 536 27.28 -27.91 -1.52
N TRP A 537 26.64 -27.56 -0.41
CA TRP A 537 27.17 -27.73 0.94
C TRP A 537 26.07 -28.06 1.94
N VAL A 538 26.30 -29.10 2.75
CA VAL A 538 25.40 -29.47 3.84
C VAL A 538 26.16 -29.55 5.17
N ALA A 539 25.55 -28.99 6.23
CA ALA A 539 25.97 -29.10 7.63
C ALA A 539 27.36 -28.51 7.95
N SER A 540 27.69 -27.34 7.39
CA SER A 540 28.99 -26.71 7.62
C SER A 540 29.07 -26.01 8.98
N PHE A 541 30.06 -26.38 9.81
CA PHE A 541 30.33 -25.76 11.13
C PHE A 541 29.19 -25.91 12.15
N LEU A 542 28.73 -27.13 12.40
CA LEU A 542 27.82 -27.43 13.50
C LEU A 542 28.57 -27.51 14.85
N SER A 543 27.94 -27.02 15.93
CA SER A 543 28.37 -27.26 17.32
C SER A 543 27.20 -27.61 18.23
N ASP A 544 27.53 -28.08 19.43
CA ASP A 544 26.56 -28.45 20.48
C ASP A 544 25.52 -29.44 19.96
N ASN A 545 24.22 -29.23 20.15
CA ASN A 545 23.17 -30.14 19.71
C ASN A 545 22.57 -29.75 18.34
N ALA A 546 23.25 -28.90 17.56
CA ALA A 546 22.71 -28.40 16.32
C ALA A 546 22.48 -29.52 15.30
N GLN A 547 21.38 -29.45 14.55
CA GLN A 547 20.93 -30.50 13.65
C GLN A 547 20.68 -29.99 12.24
N VAL A 548 21.07 -30.79 11.26
CA VAL A 548 20.54 -30.70 9.90
C VAL A 548 19.95 -32.06 9.55
N ASN A 549 18.67 -32.08 9.21
CA ASN A 549 17.89 -33.28 8.93
C ASN A 549 17.34 -33.17 7.51
N VAL A 550 17.69 -34.13 6.65
CA VAL A 550 17.14 -34.21 5.29
C VAL A 550 16.39 -35.54 5.14
N ASN A 551 15.09 -35.46 4.89
CA ASN A 551 14.22 -36.57 4.56
C ASN A 551 13.71 -36.38 3.13
N THR A 552 14.08 -37.27 2.23
CA THR A 552 13.62 -37.17 0.83
C THR A 552 12.30 -37.87 0.57
N GLY A 553 11.78 -38.68 1.51
CA GLY A 553 10.54 -39.41 1.30
C GLY A 553 10.70 -40.93 1.28
N SER A 554 9.68 -41.62 0.76
CA SER A 554 9.53 -43.10 0.76
C SER A 554 9.58 -43.73 -0.63
N SER A 555 10.09 -42.98 -1.61
CA SER A 555 10.03 -43.28 -3.04
C SER A 555 11.43 -43.32 -3.66
N THR A 556 11.54 -43.44 -4.99
CA THR A 556 12.84 -43.46 -5.68
C THR A 556 13.46 -42.06 -5.75
N ASP A 557 13.84 -41.53 -4.59
CA ASP A 557 14.28 -40.14 -4.46
C ASP A 557 15.76 -39.99 -4.80
N LEU A 558 16.15 -38.75 -5.09
CA LEU A 558 17.50 -38.39 -5.48
C LEU A 558 18.12 -37.41 -4.50
N PHE A 559 19.11 -37.84 -3.73
CA PHE A 559 19.95 -36.96 -2.92
C PHE A 559 21.31 -36.71 -3.59
N LYS A 560 21.66 -35.45 -3.82
CA LYS A 560 22.97 -35.01 -4.34
C LYS A 560 23.56 -33.92 -3.46
N SER A 561 24.77 -34.13 -2.96
CA SER A 561 25.55 -33.07 -2.32
C SER A 561 26.99 -33.06 -2.82
N SER A 562 27.49 -31.89 -3.19
CA SER A 562 28.90 -31.74 -3.58
C SER A 562 29.84 -31.86 -2.38
N LYS A 563 29.40 -31.41 -1.20
CA LYS A 563 30.18 -31.41 0.04
C LYS A 563 29.28 -31.57 1.26
N MET A 564 29.65 -32.47 2.15
CA MET A 564 28.99 -32.68 3.44
C MET A 564 30.02 -32.62 4.56
N ALA A 565 29.63 -32.09 5.71
CA ALA A 565 30.50 -32.12 6.88
C ALA A 565 30.75 -33.56 7.36
N ASN A 566 31.93 -33.78 7.92
CA ASN A 566 32.45 -35.08 8.35
C ASN A 566 31.81 -35.64 9.64
N TYR A 567 30.62 -35.18 10.02
CA TYR A 567 29.94 -35.62 11.24
C TYR A 567 29.03 -36.81 10.95
N LEU A 568 29.02 -37.78 11.87
CA LEU A 568 28.52 -39.15 11.67
C LEU A 568 27.24 -39.20 10.82
N VAL A 569 27.37 -39.72 9.60
CA VAL A 569 26.25 -40.33 8.87
C VAL A 569 25.87 -41.59 9.66
N GLU A 570 24.89 -41.51 10.55
CA GLU A 570 24.22 -42.71 11.07
C GLU A 570 23.30 -43.23 9.96
N SER A 571 23.86 -44.00 9.03
CA SER A 571 23.04 -44.92 8.23
C SER A 571 22.35 -45.86 9.21
N GLY A 572 21.02 -45.95 9.15
CA GLY A 572 20.24 -46.93 9.89
C GLY A 572 20.87 -48.33 9.80
N GLN A 573 20.78 -49.06 10.92
CA GLN A 573 21.37 -50.38 11.22
C GLN A 573 21.76 -51.30 10.03
N PRO A 574 22.85 -52.08 10.16
CA PRO A 574 23.28 -53.03 9.13
C PRO A 574 22.40 -54.27 9.14
N GLU A 575 21.30 -54.27 8.37
CA GLU A 575 20.74 -55.52 7.89
C GLU A 575 21.50 -56.00 6.65
N LYS A 576 21.83 -57.30 6.69
CA LYS A 576 22.80 -57.98 5.85
C LYS A 576 22.49 -57.87 4.35
N ASP A 577 23.53 -57.54 3.60
CA ASP A 577 23.81 -57.97 2.23
C ASP A 577 22.65 -58.62 1.46
N THR A 578 22.00 -57.85 0.59
CA THR A 578 21.66 -58.32 -0.75
C THR A 578 21.91 -57.23 -1.79
N GLU A 579 22.64 -57.62 -2.82
CA GLU A 579 23.42 -56.82 -3.75
C GLU A 579 22.58 -56.16 -4.87
N GLN A 580 21.45 -55.51 -4.53
CA GLN A 580 20.51 -54.98 -5.55
C GLN A 580 20.07 -53.52 -5.45
N ASN A 581 20.44 -52.74 -4.42
CA ASN A 581 20.14 -51.29 -4.36
C ASN A 581 21.40 -50.41 -4.42
N LYS A 582 22.11 -50.44 -5.56
CA LYS A 582 23.09 -49.41 -5.95
C LYS A 582 22.40 -48.23 -6.64
N ASN A 583 21.37 -47.65 -6.04
CA ASN A 583 20.90 -46.33 -6.46
C ASN A 583 21.81 -45.26 -5.83
N LYS A 584 22.25 -44.34 -6.68
CA LYS A 584 23.45 -43.49 -6.53
C LYS A 584 23.35 -42.50 -5.37
N ILE A 585 24.08 -42.78 -4.29
CA ILE A 585 24.62 -41.73 -3.42
C ILE A 585 26.00 -41.36 -3.97
N ASP A 586 26.07 -40.38 -4.88
CA ASP A 586 27.33 -39.84 -5.38
C ASP A 586 27.89 -38.84 -4.34
N THR A 587 28.59 -39.34 -3.31
CA THR A 587 29.18 -38.49 -2.25
C THR A 587 30.66 -38.21 -2.52
N TYR A 588 31.03 -36.93 -2.66
CA TYR A 588 32.41 -36.47 -2.57
C TYR A 588 32.66 -35.83 -1.19
N VAL A 589 33.35 -36.54 -0.29
CA VAL A 589 33.69 -36.03 1.04
C VAL A 589 35.06 -35.33 0.99
N SER A 590 35.11 -34.02 1.24
CA SER A 590 36.38 -33.29 1.48
C SER A 590 36.37 -32.70 2.89
N GLY A 591 37.28 -33.16 3.76
CA GLY A 591 37.21 -32.92 5.20
C GLY A 591 37.73 -31.56 5.68
N PHE A 592 36.99 -30.95 6.61
CA PHE A 592 37.46 -29.88 7.51
C PHE A 592 36.94 -30.10 8.94
N GLY A 593 37.86 -30.08 9.92
CA GLY A 593 37.59 -29.90 11.36
C GLY A 593 36.88 -31.03 12.11
N LYS A 594 37.37 -31.41 13.30
CA LYS A 594 36.67 -32.25 14.27
C LYS A 594 36.15 -31.37 15.41
N ASN A 595 34.84 -31.24 15.56
CA ASN A 595 34.13 -30.64 16.70
C ASN A 595 33.16 -31.68 17.29
N LYS A 596 32.97 -31.73 18.61
CA LYS A 596 32.62 -33.02 19.26
C LYS A 596 31.14 -33.39 19.40
N ASN A 597 30.17 -32.51 19.12
CA ASN A 597 28.75 -32.77 19.52
C ASN A 597 27.66 -32.54 18.45
N GLY A 598 27.90 -31.87 17.31
CA GLY A 598 26.84 -31.59 16.33
C GLY A 598 26.36 -32.85 15.58
N HIS A 599 25.07 -32.89 15.23
CA HIS A 599 24.42 -34.04 14.59
C HIS A 599 23.97 -33.71 13.16
N PHE A 600 24.19 -34.64 12.24
CA PHE A 600 23.67 -34.57 10.87
C PHE A 600 23.01 -35.90 10.55
N SER A 601 21.79 -35.86 10.02
CA SER A 601 21.09 -37.08 9.59
C SER A 601 20.54 -36.91 8.18
N VAL A 602 20.69 -37.96 7.39
CA VAL A 602 20.06 -38.09 6.07
C VAL A 602 19.29 -39.39 6.08
N LYS A 603 17.99 -39.31 5.81
CA LYS A 603 17.12 -40.46 5.64
C LYS A 603 16.68 -40.50 4.17
N ILE A 604 17.03 -41.60 3.50
CA ILE A 604 16.63 -41.95 2.14
C ILE A 604 16.02 -43.35 2.30
N GLU A 605 14.72 -43.52 2.05
CA GLU A 605 14.06 -44.83 2.17
C GLU A 605 14.06 -45.64 0.86
#